data_AF-A0A485A859-F1
#
_entry.id   AF-A0A485A859-F1
#
_cell.length_a   1.000
_cell.length_b   1.000
_cell.length_c   1.000
_cell.angle_alpha   90.00
_cell.angle_beta   90.00
_cell.angle_gamma   90.00
#
_symmetry.space_group_name_H-M   'P 1'
#
loop_
_entity.id
_entity.type
_entity.pdbx_description
1 polymer ?
#
loop_
_entity_poly.entity_id
_entity_poly.type
_entity_poly.pdbx_seq_one_letter_code
_entity_poly.pdbx_strand_id
1 'polypeptide(L)'
;MAIAGATVIAWAISRAVDGAGWPAIVDALPAVARHAQEQKTTTFSASLALRIELALRTVRRADGLESASEQLYQLIGAGTSTIESVPCAIAMVELAATDPNRCAILCANLGGDTDTIGAMATAICGALHGVSAIDGAFKARLDEVNKLDFTRYADALMHYRQQREAE
;
A
#
# COMPACT_ATOMS: atom_id res chain seq x y z
N MET A 1 -12.48 -3.95 -11.31
CA MET A 1 -11.17 -4.30 -10.71
C MET A 1 -10.40 -3.06 -10.25
N ALA A 2 -10.06 -2.12 -11.13
CA ALA A 2 -9.31 -0.90 -10.76
C ALA A 2 -9.93 -0.11 -9.59
N ILE A 3 -11.26 0.11 -9.62
CA ILE A 3 -11.98 0.80 -8.53
C ILE A 3 -11.81 0.06 -7.20
N ALA A 4 -11.94 -1.27 -7.19
CA ALA A 4 -11.80 -2.06 -5.95
C ALA A 4 -10.38 -1.96 -5.37
N GLY A 5 -9.35 -2.03 -6.22
CA GLY A 5 -7.97 -1.84 -5.81
C GLY A 5 -7.70 -0.44 -5.25
N ALA A 6 -8.17 0.60 -5.94
CA ALA A 6 -8.06 1.97 -5.44
C ALA A 6 -8.77 2.16 -4.10
N THR A 7 -9.96 1.58 -3.93
CA THR A 7 -10.69 1.59 -2.65
C THR A 7 -9.89 0.92 -1.53
N VAL A 8 -9.25 -0.22 -1.78
CA VAL A 8 -8.42 -0.92 -0.78
C VAL A 8 -7.30 -0.03 -0.26
N ILE A 9 -6.52 0.58 -1.17
CA ILE A 9 -5.38 1.42 -0.79
C ILE A 9 -5.85 2.70 -0.11
N ALA A 10 -6.85 3.39 -0.67
CA ALA A 10 -7.39 4.61 -0.08
C ALA A 10 -8.00 4.35 1.30
N TRP A 11 -8.70 3.23 1.49
CA TRP A 11 -9.26 2.85 2.78
C TRP A 11 -8.16 2.55 3.81
N ALA A 12 -7.11 1.82 3.44
CA ALA A 12 -5.97 1.54 4.32
C ALA A 12 -5.30 2.84 4.81
N ILE A 13 -4.98 3.74 3.87
CA ILE A 13 -4.37 5.05 4.19
C ILE A 13 -5.32 5.87 5.07
N SER A 14 -6.60 5.92 4.72
CA SER A 14 -7.59 6.70 5.48
C SER A 14 -7.66 6.24 6.94
N ARG A 15 -7.70 4.92 7.17
CA ARG A 15 -7.72 4.33 8.51
C ARG A 15 -6.42 4.54 9.27
N ALA A 16 -5.27 4.48 8.61
CA ALA A 16 -3.99 4.77 9.23
C ALA A 16 -3.91 6.24 9.68
N VAL A 17 -4.39 7.18 8.85
CA VAL A 17 -4.50 8.60 9.23
C VAL A 17 -5.44 8.82 10.42
N ASP A 18 -6.50 8.01 10.56
CA ASP A 18 -7.38 8.01 11.74
C ASP A 18 -6.73 7.39 13.00
N GLY A 19 -5.47 6.94 12.91
CA GLY A 19 -4.74 6.30 14.01
C GLY A 19 -5.02 4.81 14.20
N ALA A 20 -5.64 4.13 13.22
CA ALA A 20 -5.79 2.68 13.28
C ALA A 20 -4.44 1.98 13.09
N GLY A 21 -4.14 1.02 13.97
CA GLY A 21 -2.93 0.19 13.83
C GLY A 21 -3.04 -0.79 12.66
N TRP A 22 -1.88 -1.15 12.09
CA TRP A 22 -1.79 -2.08 10.96
C TRP A 22 -2.54 -3.41 11.15
N PRO A 23 -2.51 -4.09 12.32
CA PRO A 23 -3.27 -5.34 12.51
C PRO A 23 -4.78 -5.19 12.27
N ALA A 24 -5.37 -4.06 12.68
CA ALA A 24 -6.79 -3.79 12.47
C ALA A 24 -7.10 -3.45 11.00
N ILE A 25 -6.18 -2.75 10.33
CA ILE A 25 -6.32 -2.41 8.91
C ILE A 25 -6.24 -3.68 8.06
N VAL A 26 -5.16 -4.46 8.21
CA VAL A 26 -4.87 -5.62 7.36
C VAL A 26 -5.93 -6.72 7.48
N ASP A 27 -6.50 -6.91 8.67
CA ASP A 27 -7.58 -7.88 8.91
C ASP A 27 -8.88 -7.51 8.16
N ALA A 28 -9.18 -6.22 8.04
CA ALA A 28 -10.38 -5.74 7.37
C ALA A 28 -10.26 -5.69 5.83
N LEU A 29 -9.04 -5.64 5.29
CA LEU A 29 -8.80 -5.42 3.86
C LEU A 29 -9.49 -6.40 2.91
N PRO A 30 -9.51 -7.72 3.15
CA PRO A 30 -10.23 -8.65 2.28
C PRO A 30 -11.73 -8.36 2.20
N ALA A 31 -12.35 -7.96 3.32
CA ALA A 31 -13.78 -7.61 3.34
C ALA A 31 -14.05 -6.33 2.54
N VAL A 32 -13.20 -5.31 2.69
CA VAL A 32 -13.27 -4.05 1.92
C VAL A 32 -13.11 -4.31 0.42
N ALA A 33 -12.11 -5.13 0.04
CA ALA A 33 -11.84 -5.49 -1.34
C ALA A 33 -13.04 -6.19 -1.99
N ARG A 34 -13.62 -7.18 -1.30
CA ARG A 34 -14.81 -7.91 -1.76
C ARG A 34 -15.98 -6.97 -1.95
N HIS A 35 -16.30 -6.16 -0.94
CA HIS A 35 -17.40 -5.21 -1.00
C HIS A 35 -17.25 -4.25 -2.20
N ALA A 36 -16.06 -3.67 -2.38
CA ALA A 36 -15.81 -2.75 -3.49
C ALA A 36 -15.86 -3.44 -4.85
N GLN A 37 -15.42 -4.71 -4.95
CA GLN A 37 -15.46 -5.48 -6.19
C GLN A 37 -16.88 -5.86 -6.59
N GLU A 38 -17.74 -6.23 -5.64
CA GLU A 38 -19.13 -6.65 -5.88
C GLU A 38 -20.07 -5.47 -6.19
N GLN A 39 -19.81 -4.28 -5.65
CA GLN A 39 -20.62 -3.08 -5.90
C GLN A 39 -20.59 -2.62 -7.36
N LYS A 40 -19.49 -2.86 -8.07
CA LYS A 40 -19.32 -2.50 -9.49
C LYS A 40 -18.61 -3.62 -10.23
N THR A 41 -19.34 -4.69 -10.53
CA THR A 41 -18.82 -5.82 -11.32
C THR A 41 -18.64 -5.41 -12.79
N THR A 42 -17.47 -4.88 -13.13
CA THR A 42 -17.17 -4.36 -14.47
C THR A 42 -16.50 -5.37 -15.40
N THR A 43 -15.89 -6.44 -14.87
CA THR A 43 -15.02 -7.35 -15.65
C THR A 43 -14.78 -8.67 -14.92
N PHE A 44 -14.73 -9.79 -15.66
CA PHE A 44 -14.29 -11.09 -15.13
C PHE A 44 -12.85 -11.01 -14.64
N SER A 45 -12.60 -11.39 -13.38
CA SER A 45 -11.27 -11.33 -12.77
C SER A 45 -11.23 -12.20 -11.52
N ALA A 46 -10.03 -12.52 -11.03
CA ALA A 46 -9.87 -13.21 -9.75
C ALA A 46 -10.43 -12.35 -8.60
N SER A 47 -10.75 -13.00 -7.48
CA SER A 47 -11.14 -12.29 -6.26
C SER A 47 -9.96 -11.51 -5.71
N LEU A 48 -10.11 -10.18 -5.63
CA LEU A 48 -9.08 -9.31 -5.05
C LEU A 48 -8.88 -9.61 -3.57
N ALA A 49 -9.97 -9.89 -2.85
CA ALA A 49 -9.93 -10.29 -1.45
C ALA A 49 -9.07 -11.53 -1.22
N LEU A 50 -9.32 -12.60 -1.97
CA LEU A 50 -8.55 -13.84 -1.86
C LEU A 50 -7.11 -13.69 -2.33
N ARG A 51 -6.84 -12.78 -3.28
CA ARG A 51 -5.47 -12.43 -3.69
C ARG A 51 -4.70 -11.71 -2.58
N ILE A 52 -5.34 -10.78 -1.86
CA ILE A 52 -4.75 -10.13 -0.67
C ILE A 52 -4.44 -11.17 0.40
N GLU A 53 -5.39 -12.06 0.71
CA GLU A 53 -5.17 -13.14 1.68
C GLU A 53 -4.05 -14.10 1.26
N LEU A 54 -3.95 -14.40 -0.04
CA LEU A 54 -2.86 -15.21 -0.56
C LEU A 54 -1.51 -14.51 -0.37
N ALA A 55 -1.39 -13.25 -0.77
CA ALA A 55 -0.16 -12.47 -0.66
C ALA A 55 0.32 -12.34 0.81
N LEU A 56 -0.60 -12.07 1.73
CA LEU A 56 -0.30 -12.02 3.17
C LEU A 56 0.13 -13.38 3.73
N ARG A 57 -0.52 -14.47 3.32
CA ARG A 57 -0.11 -15.82 3.74
C ARG A 57 1.26 -16.19 3.20
N THR A 58 1.58 -15.78 1.97
CA THR A 58 2.89 -16.01 1.35
C THR A 58 4.00 -15.38 2.18
N VAL A 59 3.92 -14.09 2.50
CA VAL A 59 4.98 -13.42 3.28
C VAL A 59 5.07 -13.92 4.72
N ARG A 60 3.94 -14.29 5.35
CA ARG A 60 3.93 -14.82 6.73
C ARG A 60 4.53 -16.22 6.86
N ARG A 61 4.60 -16.98 5.77
CA ARG A 61 5.12 -18.36 5.75
C ARG A 61 6.50 -18.48 5.12
N ALA A 62 6.99 -17.42 4.49
CA ALA A 62 8.28 -17.41 3.83
C ALA A 62 9.43 -17.49 4.85
N ASP A 63 10.52 -18.14 4.43
CA ASP A 63 11.75 -18.24 5.23
C ASP A 63 12.68 -17.08 4.87
N GLY A 64 12.46 -15.94 5.54
CA GLY A 64 13.24 -14.72 5.33
C GLY A 64 12.78 -13.84 4.17
N LEU A 65 13.45 -12.69 4.04
CA LEU A 65 13.04 -11.60 3.13
C LEU A 65 13.16 -11.96 1.65
N GLU A 66 14.27 -12.60 1.27
CA GLU A 66 14.53 -12.97 -0.13
C GLU A 66 13.50 -13.99 -0.61
N SER A 67 13.25 -15.04 0.19
CA SER A 67 12.21 -16.03 -0.10
C SER A 67 10.82 -15.40 -0.20
N ALA A 68 10.49 -14.44 0.69
CA ALA A 68 9.21 -13.76 0.66
C ALA A 68 9.01 -12.94 -0.62
N SER A 69 10.02 -12.14 -0.99
CA SER A 69 9.99 -11.30 -2.20
C SER A 69 9.91 -12.15 -3.47
N GLU A 70 10.70 -13.22 -3.56
CA GLU A 70 10.66 -14.12 -4.71
C GLU A 70 9.31 -14.83 -4.83
N GLN A 71 8.76 -15.33 -3.72
CA GLN A 71 7.44 -15.96 -3.73
C GLN A 71 6.33 -14.96 -4.07
N LEU A 72 6.41 -13.70 -3.63
CA LEU A 72 5.47 -12.66 -4.06
C LEU A 72 5.54 -12.45 -5.58
N TYR A 73 6.75 -12.29 -6.13
CA TYR A 73 6.95 -12.10 -7.56
C TYR A 73 6.38 -13.27 -8.38
N GLN A 74 6.64 -14.51 -7.96
CA GLN A 74 6.25 -15.71 -8.70
C GLN A 74 4.78 -16.11 -8.52
N LEU A 75 4.22 -15.98 -7.31
CA LEU A 75 2.86 -16.47 -6.98
C LEU A 75 1.78 -15.40 -7.14
N ILE A 76 2.10 -14.15 -6.78
CA ILE A 76 1.15 -13.04 -6.81
C ILE A 76 1.28 -12.25 -8.10
N GLY A 77 2.53 -12.04 -8.53
CA GLY A 77 2.89 -11.12 -9.59
C GLY A 77 3.24 -9.74 -9.05
N ALA A 78 4.13 -9.06 -9.76
CA ALA A 78 4.52 -7.68 -9.53
C ALA A 78 4.26 -6.82 -10.79
N GLY A 79 3.28 -7.20 -11.62
CA GLY A 79 2.91 -6.46 -12.83
C GLY A 79 1.98 -5.28 -12.57
N THR A 80 1.66 -4.55 -13.64
CA THR A 80 0.83 -3.32 -13.61
C THR A 80 -0.67 -3.58 -13.41
N SER A 81 -1.11 -4.84 -13.47
CA SER A 81 -2.50 -5.20 -13.24
C SER A 81 -2.87 -5.04 -11.77
N THR A 82 -3.99 -4.39 -11.47
CA THR A 82 -4.49 -4.20 -10.09
C THR A 82 -4.60 -5.50 -9.30
N ILE A 83 -4.88 -6.64 -9.97
CA ILE A 83 -5.01 -7.95 -9.30
C ILE A 83 -3.67 -8.54 -8.84
N GLU A 84 -2.56 -7.94 -9.28
CA GLU A 84 -1.18 -8.26 -8.89
C GLU A 84 -0.64 -7.14 -7.99
N SER A 85 -0.63 -5.89 -8.48
CA SER A 85 0.03 -4.77 -7.82
C SER A 85 -0.55 -4.42 -6.44
N VAL A 86 -1.89 -4.44 -6.27
CA VAL A 86 -2.52 -4.11 -4.98
C VAL A 86 -2.24 -5.19 -3.92
N PRO A 87 -2.51 -6.48 -4.15
CA PRO A 87 -2.14 -7.54 -3.21
C PRO A 87 -0.64 -7.55 -2.88
N CYS A 88 0.20 -7.33 -3.89
CA CYS A 88 1.65 -7.27 -3.71
C CYS A 88 2.03 -6.10 -2.79
N ALA A 89 1.53 -4.88 -3.05
CA ALA A 89 1.78 -3.72 -2.19
C ALA A 89 1.36 -3.96 -0.73
N ILE A 90 0.18 -4.55 -0.50
CA ILE A 90 -0.28 -4.89 0.85
C ILE A 90 0.66 -5.88 1.54
N ALA A 91 1.14 -6.89 0.82
CA ALA A 91 2.10 -7.84 1.37
C ALA A 91 3.49 -7.21 1.61
N MET A 92 3.90 -6.22 0.82
CA MET A 92 5.14 -5.47 1.04
C MET A 92 5.08 -4.64 2.33
N VAL A 93 3.93 -4.06 2.68
CA VAL A 93 3.73 -3.39 3.97
C VAL A 93 3.94 -4.35 5.14
N GLU A 94 3.35 -5.55 5.06
CA GLU A 94 3.53 -6.62 6.06
C GLU A 94 5.00 -7.05 6.15
N LEU A 95 5.63 -7.33 5.00
CA LEU A 95 7.01 -7.80 4.92
C LEU A 95 8.02 -6.78 5.46
N ALA A 96 7.76 -5.50 5.23
CA ALA A 96 8.56 -4.39 5.75
C ALA A 96 8.36 -4.15 7.26
N ALA A 97 7.45 -4.87 7.91
CA ALA A 97 6.99 -4.58 9.27
C ALA A 97 6.53 -3.12 9.40
N THR A 98 5.86 -2.60 8.37
CA THR A 98 5.33 -1.24 8.26
C THR A 98 6.37 -0.11 8.26
N ASP A 99 7.67 -0.40 8.31
CA ASP A 99 8.70 0.64 8.24
C ASP A 99 8.78 1.23 6.82
N PRO A 100 8.60 2.57 6.64
CA PRO A 100 8.52 3.17 5.31
C PRO A 100 9.83 3.07 4.51
N ASN A 101 10.99 3.09 5.17
CA ASN A 101 12.29 3.08 4.50
C ASN A 101 12.63 1.67 4.01
N ARG A 102 12.45 0.69 4.89
CA ARG A 102 12.57 -0.73 4.57
C ARG A 102 11.56 -1.11 3.49
N CYS A 103 10.33 -0.63 3.56
CA CYS A 103 9.32 -0.86 2.54
C CYS A 103 9.76 -0.31 1.18
N ALA A 104 10.26 0.93 1.13
CA ALA A 104 10.75 1.54 -0.10
C ALA A 104 11.89 0.72 -0.73
N ILE A 105 12.87 0.30 0.08
CA ILE A 105 14.00 -0.51 -0.37
C ILE A 105 13.54 -1.88 -0.89
N LEU A 106 12.66 -2.57 -0.15
CA LEU A 106 12.14 -3.86 -0.56
C LEU A 106 11.35 -3.76 -1.88
N CYS A 107 10.48 -2.75 -2.02
CA CYS A 107 9.73 -2.52 -3.26
C CYS A 107 10.65 -2.20 -4.45
N ALA A 108 11.68 -1.38 -4.26
CA ALA A 108 12.66 -1.08 -5.31
C ALA A 108 13.43 -2.32 -5.79
N ASN A 109 13.59 -3.34 -4.94
CA ASN A 109 14.28 -4.60 -5.27
C ASN A 109 13.34 -5.74 -5.69
N LEU A 110 12.03 -5.52 -5.72
CA LEU A 110 11.04 -6.57 -6.01
C LEU A 110 11.03 -7.01 -7.49
N GLY A 111 11.37 -6.09 -8.40
CA GLY A 111 11.19 -6.28 -9.85
C GLY A 111 9.74 -6.02 -10.32
N GLY A 112 9.56 -5.78 -11.62
CA GLY A 112 8.24 -5.44 -12.19
C GLY A 112 7.87 -3.96 -12.02
N ASP A 113 6.60 -3.70 -11.69
CA ASP A 113 5.98 -2.38 -11.44
C ASP A 113 6.33 -1.84 -10.05
N THR A 114 7.63 -1.72 -9.81
CA THR A 114 8.21 -1.38 -8.49
C THR A 114 7.82 0.01 -8.00
N ASP A 115 7.63 0.98 -8.90
CA ASP A 115 7.26 2.35 -8.58
C ASP A 115 5.81 2.44 -8.12
N THR A 116 4.87 1.81 -8.81
CA THR A 116 3.45 1.81 -8.40
C THR A 116 3.25 1.03 -7.11
N ILE A 117 3.84 -0.17 -7.01
CA ILE A 117 3.76 -1.01 -5.81
C ILE A 117 4.41 -0.29 -4.62
N GLY A 118 5.61 0.27 -4.83
CA GLY A 118 6.34 1.04 -3.83
C GLY A 118 5.57 2.27 -3.37
N ALA A 119 4.97 3.03 -4.28
CA ALA A 119 4.18 4.21 -3.93
C ALA A 119 2.98 3.84 -3.05
N MET A 120 2.24 2.78 -3.40
CA MET A 120 1.08 2.34 -2.61
C MET A 120 1.51 1.83 -1.22
N ALA A 121 2.53 0.98 -1.16
CA ALA A 121 2.97 0.36 0.09
C ALA A 121 3.61 1.40 1.04
N THR A 122 4.48 2.26 0.52
CA THR A 122 5.12 3.31 1.33
C THR A 122 4.15 4.41 1.75
N ALA A 123 3.10 4.70 0.96
CA ALA A 123 2.04 5.61 1.40
C ALA A 123 1.28 5.06 2.62
N ILE A 124 1.00 3.75 2.66
CA ILE A 124 0.39 3.10 3.84
C ILE A 124 1.34 3.18 5.04
N CYS A 125 2.63 2.86 4.85
CA CYS A 125 3.64 2.94 5.92
C CYS A 125 3.79 4.38 6.45
N GLY A 126 3.85 5.37 5.56
CA GLY A 126 3.95 6.78 5.92
C GLY A 126 2.70 7.28 6.65
N ALA A 127 1.51 6.82 6.26
CA ALA A 127 0.27 7.13 6.98
C ALA A 127 0.24 6.54 8.40
N LEU A 128 0.87 5.37 8.62
CA LEU A 128 0.95 4.72 9.93
C LEU A 128 1.94 5.42 10.88
N HIS A 129 3.08 5.89 10.36
CA HIS A 129 4.21 6.34 11.19
C HIS A 129 4.51 7.84 11.11
N GLY A 130 3.88 8.55 10.17
CA GLY A 130 4.10 9.97 9.93
C GLY A 130 5.41 10.28 9.21
N VAL A 131 5.57 11.55 8.84
CA VAL A 131 6.69 12.04 8.02
C VAL A 131 8.05 11.89 8.71
N SER A 132 8.09 11.94 10.05
CA SER A 132 9.33 11.80 10.83
C SER A 132 9.94 10.39 10.77
N ALA A 133 9.17 9.39 10.34
CA ALA A 133 9.67 8.03 10.14
C ALA A 133 10.39 7.85 8.79
N ILE A 134 10.25 8.79 7.86
CA ILE A 134 10.90 8.74 6.55
C ILE A 134 12.34 9.24 6.69
N ASP A 135 13.29 8.51 6.11
CA ASP A 135 14.70 8.88 6.07
C ASP A 135 14.86 10.29 5.47
N GLY A 136 15.56 11.15 6.22
CA GLY A 136 15.73 12.55 5.85
C GLY A 136 16.48 12.75 4.53
N ALA A 137 17.41 11.86 4.18
CA ALA A 137 18.12 11.90 2.90
C ALA A 137 17.22 11.49 1.74
N PHE A 138 16.36 10.48 1.93
CA PHE A 138 15.35 10.13 0.92
C PHE A 138 14.37 11.28 0.67
N LYS A 139 13.86 11.88 1.75
CA LYS A 139 12.98 13.06 1.63
C LYS A 139 13.69 14.22 0.93
N ALA A 140 14.91 14.57 1.36
CA ALA A 140 15.66 15.67 0.76
C ALA A 140 15.93 15.43 -0.74
N ARG A 141 16.21 14.19 -1.14
CA ARG A 141 16.38 13.83 -2.55
C ARG A 141 15.10 14.00 -3.36
N LEU A 142 13.95 13.61 -2.79
CA LEU A 142 12.65 13.83 -3.44
C LEU A 142 12.35 15.33 -3.59
N ASP A 143 12.61 16.14 -2.56
CA ASP A 143 12.43 17.59 -2.60
C ASP A 143 13.32 18.23 -3.69
N GLU A 144 14.60 17.84 -3.77
CA GLU A 144 15.58 18.34 -4.74
C GLU A 144 15.18 18.03 -6.19
N VAL A 145 14.76 16.79 -6.46
CA VAL A 145 14.46 16.32 -7.82
C VAL A 145 13.11 16.82 -8.31
N ASN A 146 12.08 16.77 -7.45
CA ASN A 146 10.72 17.14 -7.85
C ASN A 146 10.50 18.65 -7.82
N LYS A 147 11.27 19.40 -7.02
CA LYS A 147 11.07 20.84 -6.79
C LYS A 147 9.63 21.16 -6.36
N LEU A 148 9.06 20.27 -5.55
CA LEU A 148 7.71 20.37 -5.00
C LEU A 148 7.76 20.50 -3.49
N ASP A 149 6.83 21.28 -2.94
CA ASP A 149 6.60 21.33 -1.49
C ASP A 149 5.52 20.32 -1.11
N PHE A 150 5.94 19.08 -0.83
CA PHE A 150 5.04 18.01 -0.41
C PHE A 150 4.27 18.36 0.88
N THR A 151 4.88 19.12 1.79
CA THR A 151 4.27 19.53 3.06
C THR A 151 3.05 20.39 2.79
N ARG A 152 3.18 21.38 1.91
CA ARG A 152 2.06 22.23 1.49
C ARG A 152 0.88 21.43 0.94
N TYR A 153 1.13 20.41 0.11
CA TYR A 153 0.06 19.58 -0.44
C TYR A 153 -0.58 18.69 0.63
N ALA A 154 0.24 18.09 1.51
CA ALA A 154 -0.26 17.28 2.61
C ALA A 154 -1.16 18.10 3.56
N ASP A 155 -0.74 19.31 3.93
CA ASP A 155 -1.51 20.21 4.79
C ASP A 155 -2.86 20.60 4.15
N ALA A 156 -2.85 20.93 2.85
CA ALA A 156 -4.07 21.26 2.13
C ALA A 156 -5.06 20.07 2.06
N LEU A 157 -4.55 18.86 1.79
CA LEU A 157 -5.38 17.65 1.78
C LEU A 157 -5.96 17.32 3.15
N MET A 158 -5.16 17.48 4.22
CA MET A 158 -5.64 17.32 5.59
C MET A 158 -6.71 18.35 5.95
N HIS A 159 -6.55 19.59 5.52
CA HIS A 159 -7.56 20.62 5.71
C HIS A 159 -8.90 20.27 5.04
N TYR A 160 -8.87 19.82 3.78
CA TYR A 160 -10.09 19.40 3.08
C TYR A 160 -10.76 18.19 3.73
N ARG A 161 -9.97 17.25 4.26
CA ARG A 161 -10.51 16.12 5.04
C ARG A 161 -11.24 16.59 6.28
N GLN A 162 -10.61 17.45 7.08
CA GLN A 162 -11.19 17.99 8.31
C GLN A 162 -12.48 18.78 8.05
N GLN A 163 -12.53 19.56 6.96
CA GLN A 163 -13.75 20.27 6.55
C GLN A 163 -14.89 19.29 6.27
N ARG A 164 -14.62 18.23 5.49
CA ARG A 164 -15.62 17.22 5.14
C ARG A 164 -16.09 16.39 6.34
N GLU A 165 -15.25 16.17 7.34
CA GLU A 165 -15.62 15.44 8.57
C GLU A 165 -16.41 16.31 9.56
N ALA A 166 -16.37 17.64 9.40
CA ALA A 166 -17.14 18.58 10.21
C ALA A 166 -18.55 18.87 9.66
N GLU A 167 -18.83 18.46 8.41
CA GLU A 167 -20.14 18.53 7.74
C GLU A 167 -21.01 17.30 8.02
#